data_AF-A0A7W1QYJ8-F1
#
_entry.id   AF-A0A7W1QYJ8-F1
#
_cell.length_a   1.000
_cell.length_b   1.000
_cell.length_c   1.000
_cell.angle_alpha   90.00
_cell.angle_beta   90.00
_cell.angle_gamma   90.00
#
_symmetry.space_group_name_H-M   'P 1'
#
loop_
_entity.id
_entity.type
_entity.pdbx_description
1 polymer ?
#
loop_
_entity_poly.entity_id
_entity_poly.type
_entity_poly.pdbx_seq_one_letter_code
_entity_poly.pdbx_strand_id
1 'polypeptide(L)'
;NFRFEGLHGGQYKIYTQDSGKKSEKSYAVESIGEIEVTKGKTQNIIKKLKSSRKNFAVQYVGFNGQISDLAVPINGGKSYMIYVGGKNLNSDNLTIGFNSPYLSATPKTLVNHDYGADISVVSFEVKVAGEIPFGEYSFFLKTKDDESQFAVGSLTVEAIDNPWNSHLLLESE
;
A
#
# COMPACT_ATOMS: atom_id res chain seq x y z
N ASN A 1 22.72 3.38 -8.17
CA ASN A 1 22.82 1.94 -7.83
C ASN A 1 22.12 1.70 -6.51
N PHE A 2 21.19 0.75 -6.47
CA PHE A 2 20.51 0.32 -5.25
C PHE A 2 21.05 -1.05 -4.86
N ARG A 3 21.13 -1.33 -3.56
CA ARG A 3 21.59 -2.60 -3.00
C ARG A 3 20.67 -2.98 -1.85
N PHE A 4 20.19 -4.22 -1.86
CA PHE A 4 19.40 -4.81 -0.80
C PHE A 4 20.24 -5.88 -0.11
N GLU A 5 20.30 -5.83 1.22
CA GLU A 5 21.05 -6.78 2.04
C GLU A 5 20.14 -7.36 3.13
N GLY A 6 20.57 -8.44 3.77
CA GLY A 6 19.82 -9.07 4.86
C GLY A 6 18.54 -9.78 4.42
N LEU A 7 18.33 -9.98 3.12
CA LEU A 7 17.18 -10.73 2.60
C LEU A 7 17.28 -12.21 2.99
N HIS A 8 16.13 -12.78 3.39
CA HIS A 8 16.00 -14.22 3.57
C HIS A 8 16.11 -14.95 2.22
N GLY A 9 16.37 -16.26 2.27
CA GLY A 9 16.34 -17.08 1.05
C GLY A 9 14.90 -17.18 0.54
N GLY A 10 14.70 -17.02 -0.77
CA GLY A 10 13.37 -17.09 -1.38
C GLY A 10 13.27 -16.48 -2.76
N GLN A 11 12.07 -16.54 -3.35
CA GLN A 11 11.75 -15.90 -4.62
C GLN A 11 11.21 -14.48 -4.37
N TYR A 12 11.79 -13.50 -5.05
CA TYR A 12 11.44 -12.09 -4.89
C TYR A 12 11.06 -11.49 -6.23
N LYS A 13 9.93 -10.79 -6.25
CA LYS A 13 9.54 -9.95 -7.38
C LYS A 13 9.85 -8.50 -7.06
N ILE A 14 10.64 -7.87 -7.91
CA ILE A 14 11.17 -6.53 -7.68
C ILE A 14 10.42 -5.55 -8.57
N TYR A 15 10.02 -4.44 -7.98
CA TYR A 15 9.32 -3.35 -8.66
C TYR A 15 10.05 -2.05 -8.41
N THR A 16 9.88 -1.10 -9.32
CA THR A 16 10.24 0.30 -9.12
C THR A 16 9.01 1.17 -9.24
N GLN A 17 9.01 2.27 -8.50
CA GLN A 17 8.03 3.34 -8.66
C GLN A 17 8.67 4.68 -8.33
N ASP A 18 8.18 5.74 -8.96
CA ASP A 18 8.52 7.09 -8.54
C ASP A 18 7.83 7.42 -7.19
N SER A 19 8.62 7.95 -6.25
CA SER A 19 8.19 8.39 -4.92
C SER A 19 7.31 9.66 -4.95
N GLY A 20 7.15 10.30 -6.11
CA GLY A 20 6.18 11.38 -6.33
C GLY A 20 6.52 12.72 -5.65
N LYS A 21 7.66 12.82 -4.95
CA LYS A 21 7.98 14.02 -4.13
C LYS A 21 8.42 15.24 -4.94
N LYS A 22 8.91 15.13 -6.19
CA LYS A 22 9.54 16.27 -6.92
C LYS A 22 9.50 16.25 -8.46
N SER A 23 8.76 15.36 -9.11
CA SER A 23 8.83 15.21 -10.58
C SER A 23 7.49 15.50 -11.27
N GLU A 24 7.48 16.41 -12.25
CA GLU A 24 6.36 16.59 -13.21
C GLU A 24 6.10 15.31 -14.04
N LYS A 25 7.08 14.40 -14.09
CA LYS A 25 6.99 13.10 -14.76
C LYS A 25 6.88 12.02 -13.68
N SER A 26 5.65 11.61 -13.35
CA SER A 26 5.45 10.44 -12.51
C SER A 26 5.45 9.18 -13.36
N TYR A 27 6.31 8.22 -13.00
CA TYR A 27 6.45 6.94 -13.71
C TYR A 27 5.65 5.85 -13.01
N ALA A 28 4.79 5.15 -13.77
CA ALA A 28 4.02 4.03 -13.23
C ALA A 28 4.93 2.95 -12.65
N VAL A 29 4.34 2.10 -11.80
CA VAL A 29 5.03 0.92 -11.29
C VAL A 29 5.54 0.08 -12.46
N GLU A 30 6.82 -0.26 -12.43
CA GLU A 30 7.41 -1.19 -13.38
C GLU A 30 8.02 -2.37 -12.65
N SER A 31 7.65 -3.60 -13.07
CA SER A 31 8.34 -4.81 -12.63
C SER A 31 9.76 -4.81 -13.18
N ILE A 32 10.76 -4.87 -12.31
CA ILE A 32 12.17 -5.00 -12.68
C ILE A 32 12.50 -6.44 -13.06
N GLY A 33 11.90 -7.41 -12.39
CA GLY A 33 12.11 -8.83 -12.64
C GLY A 33 11.88 -9.66 -11.38
N GLU A 34 12.15 -10.95 -11.50
CA GLU A 34 12.08 -11.93 -10.42
C GLU A 34 13.48 -12.49 -10.17
N ILE A 35 13.85 -12.65 -8.89
CA ILE A 35 15.12 -13.27 -8.50
C ILE A 35 14.92 -14.28 -7.39
N GLU A 36 15.75 -15.30 -7.43
CA GLU A 36 15.94 -16.20 -6.31
C GLU A 36 17.12 -15.71 -5.46
N VAL A 37 16.84 -15.37 -4.21
CA VAL A 37 17.86 -15.04 -3.21
C VAL A 37 18.27 -16.33 -2.51
N THR A 38 19.58 -16.61 -2.51
CA THR A 38 20.18 -17.73 -1.79
C THR A 38 21.24 -17.20 -0.83
N LYS A 39 21.34 -17.78 0.37
CA LYS A 39 22.31 -17.36 1.40
C LYS A 39 23.74 -17.34 0.84
N GLY A 40 24.45 -16.23 1.06
CA GLY A 40 25.85 -16.05 0.65
C GLY A 40 26.07 -15.76 -0.84
N LYS A 41 25.01 -15.66 -1.66
CA LYS A 41 25.11 -15.28 -3.07
C LYS A 41 24.62 -13.86 -3.29
N THR A 42 25.31 -13.14 -4.18
CA THR A 42 24.86 -11.83 -4.67
C THR A 42 24.26 -12.01 -6.06
N GLN A 43 23.07 -11.45 -6.29
CA GLN A 43 22.41 -11.42 -7.59
C GLN A 43 22.37 -9.99 -8.12
N ASN A 44 22.61 -9.81 -9.42
CA ASN A 44 22.56 -8.52 -10.08
C ASN A 44 21.41 -8.49 -11.07
N ILE A 45 20.62 -7.42 -11.06
CA ILE A 45 19.59 -7.16 -12.07
C ILE A 45 19.87 -5.82 -12.70
N ILE A 46 19.91 -5.80 -14.03
CA ILE A 46 20.07 -4.60 -14.83
C ILE A 46 18.86 -4.51 -15.74
N LYS A 47 18.03 -3.49 -15.54
CA LYS A 47 16.88 -3.20 -16.41
C LYS A 47 16.85 -1.74 -16.78
N LYS A 48 16.60 -1.47 -18.06
CA LYS A 48 16.27 -0.14 -18.55
C LYS A 48 14.79 0.13 -18.28
N LEU A 49 14.52 1.15 -17.48
CA LEU A 49 13.16 1.53 -17.13
C LEU A 49 12.43 2.11 -18.35
N LYS A 50 11.17 1.71 -18.52
CA LYS A 50 10.25 2.27 -19.51
C LYS A 50 9.47 3.40 -18.86
N SER A 51 9.51 4.57 -19.49
CA SER A 51 8.71 5.71 -19.07
C SER A 51 7.25 5.52 -19.49
N SER A 52 6.38 5.16 -18.56
CA SER A 52 4.92 5.26 -18.73
C SER A 52 4.36 6.35 -17.80
N ARG A 53 3.38 7.11 -18.30
CA ARG A 53 2.65 8.08 -17.46
C ARG A 53 1.72 7.31 -16.52
N LYS A 54 1.61 7.79 -15.28
CA LYS A 54 0.57 7.33 -14.36
C LYS A 54 -0.78 7.97 -14.69
N ASN A 55 -1.85 7.20 -14.63
CA ASN A 55 -3.22 7.74 -14.72
C ASN A 55 -3.79 8.06 -13.33
N PHE A 56 -3.23 7.48 -12.27
CA PHE A 56 -3.61 7.78 -10.89
C PHE A 56 -2.40 7.95 -9.96
N ALA A 57 -2.61 8.59 -8.82
CA ALA A 57 -1.58 8.76 -7.81
C ALA A 57 -2.16 8.59 -6.40
N VAL A 58 -1.51 7.77 -5.57
CA VAL A 58 -1.66 7.73 -4.12
C VAL A 58 -0.64 8.65 -3.49
N GLN A 59 -1.11 9.53 -2.62
CA GLN A 59 -0.30 10.56 -1.96
C GLN A 59 -0.47 10.54 -0.45
N TYR A 60 -1.66 10.17 0.02
CA TYR A 60 -2.03 10.21 1.43
C TYR A 60 -2.71 8.92 1.83
N VAL A 61 -2.52 8.52 3.09
CA VAL A 61 -3.22 7.41 3.72
C VAL A 61 -3.71 7.89 5.10
N GLY A 62 -4.84 7.37 5.54
CA GLY A 62 -5.39 7.73 6.84
C GLY A 62 -6.53 6.83 7.26
N PHE A 63 -7.20 7.24 8.33
CA PHE A 63 -8.35 6.59 8.93
C PHE A 63 -9.28 7.66 9.53
N ASN A 64 -10.51 7.30 9.90
CA ASN A 64 -11.49 8.21 10.53
C ASN A 64 -11.87 9.43 9.68
N GLY A 65 -11.91 9.28 8.35
CA GLY A 65 -12.19 10.40 7.47
C GLY A 65 -11.07 11.46 7.46
N GLN A 66 -9.88 11.10 7.91
CA GLN A 66 -8.69 11.94 7.83
C GLN A 66 -7.65 11.24 6.94
N ILE A 67 -6.80 12.03 6.30
CA ILE A 67 -5.72 11.56 5.45
C ILE A 67 -4.44 12.34 5.78
N SER A 68 -3.31 11.65 5.75
CA SER A 68 -2.00 12.24 6.06
C SER A 68 -0.90 11.60 5.22
N ASP A 69 0.31 12.15 5.28
CA ASP A 69 1.52 11.53 4.73
C ASP A 69 2.21 10.58 5.72
N LEU A 70 1.61 10.38 6.90
CA LEU A 70 2.08 9.47 7.93
C LEU A 70 1.46 8.08 7.77
N ALA A 71 2.15 7.08 8.29
CA ALA A 71 1.65 5.72 8.34
C ALA A 71 0.44 5.63 9.29
N VAL A 72 -0.53 4.77 8.95
CA VAL A 72 -1.70 4.50 9.78
C VAL A 72 -1.38 3.41 10.80
N PRO A 73 -1.47 3.71 12.10
CA PRO A 73 -1.28 2.71 13.14
C PRO A 73 -2.49 1.78 13.21
N ILE A 74 -2.23 0.49 13.12
CA ILE A 74 -3.20 -0.60 13.23
C ILE A 74 -2.72 -1.63 14.25
N ASN A 75 -3.65 -2.41 14.77
CA ASN A 75 -3.40 -3.50 15.72
C ASN A 75 -4.05 -4.80 15.22
N GLY A 76 -3.48 -5.94 15.61
CA GLY A 76 -3.95 -7.27 15.26
C GLY A 76 -5.36 -7.57 15.76
N GLY A 77 -6.09 -8.39 15.01
CA GLY A 77 -7.42 -8.90 15.39
C GLY A 77 -8.54 -7.89 15.23
N LYS A 78 -8.31 -6.81 14.48
CA LYS A 78 -9.26 -5.70 14.30
C LYS A 78 -9.48 -5.41 12.82
N SER A 79 -10.59 -4.74 12.52
CA SER A 79 -10.90 -4.17 11.22
C SER A 79 -10.74 -2.65 11.26
N TYR A 80 -10.26 -2.06 10.16
CA TYR A 80 -10.10 -0.62 10.02
C TYR A 80 -10.66 -0.13 8.69
N MET A 81 -11.33 1.01 8.71
CA MET A 81 -11.65 1.75 7.49
C MET A 81 -10.47 2.65 7.12
N ILE A 82 -9.72 2.25 6.09
CA ILE A 82 -8.56 2.99 5.59
C ILE A 82 -9.00 3.91 4.48
N TYR A 83 -8.52 5.16 4.51
CA TYR A 83 -8.75 6.18 3.49
C TYR A 83 -7.46 6.37 2.71
N VAL A 84 -7.58 6.43 1.40
CA VAL A 84 -6.47 6.66 0.47
C VAL A 84 -6.79 7.87 -0.36
N GLY A 85 -5.94 8.88 -0.26
CA GLY A 85 -6.08 10.16 -0.96
C GLY A 85 -5.02 10.35 -2.04
N GLY A 86 -5.42 11.02 -3.13
CA GLY A 86 -4.50 11.46 -4.16
C GLY A 86 -5.22 11.90 -5.43
N LYS A 87 -4.73 11.51 -6.60
CA LYS A 87 -5.25 11.96 -7.90
C LYS A 87 -5.90 10.82 -8.68
N ASN A 88 -7.07 11.10 -9.27
CA ASN A 88 -7.83 10.21 -10.15
C ASN A 88 -8.10 8.82 -9.55
N LEU A 89 -8.26 8.73 -8.23
CA LEU A 89 -8.73 7.52 -7.55
C LEU A 89 -10.23 7.36 -7.81
N ASN A 90 -10.65 6.13 -8.15
CA ASN A 90 -12.05 5.79 -8.34
C ASN A 90 -12.29 4.34 -7.89
N SER A 91 -13.16 4.13 -6.91
CA SER A 91 -13.52 2.83 -6.37
C SER A 91 -13.95 1.82 -7.43
N ASP A 92 -14.61 2.26 -8.50
CA ASP A 92 -15.16 1.38 -9.53
C ASP A 92 -14.08 0.78 -10.43
N ASN A 93 -12.88 1.36 -10.42
CA ASN A 93 -11.75 0.91 -11.21
C ASN A 93 -10.59 0.38 -10.35
N LEU A 94 -10.73 0.31 -9.02
CA LEU A 94 -9.62 -0.05 -8.14
C LEU A 94 -9.83 -1.40 -7.47
N THR A 95 -8.74 -2.14 -7.33
CA THR A 95 -8.60 -3.29 -6.43
C THR A 95 -7.49 -3.01 -5.44
N ILE A 96 -7.68 -3.41 -4.18
CA ILE A 96 -6.67 -3.32 -3.13
C ILE A 96 -6.05 -4.70 -2.91
N GLY A 97 -4.74 -4.75 -2.73
CA GLY A 97 -4.03 -5.97 -2.36
C GLY A 97 -2.90 -5.72 -1.37
N PHE A 98 -2.43 -6.80 -0.76
CA PHE A 98 -1.37 -6.81 0.24
C PHE A 98 -0.29 -7.81 -0.16
N ASN A 99 0.95 -7.53 0.23
CA ASN A 99 2.07 -8.47 0.13
C ASN A 99 2.27 -9.30 1.41
N SER A 100 1.40 -9.12 2.41
CA SER A 100 1.41 -9.81 3.70
C SER A 100 0.21 -10.76 3.78
N PRO A 101 0.38 -11.99 4.31
CA PRO A 101 -0.74 -12.91 4.53
C PRO A 101 -1.63 -12.49 5.71
N TYR A 102 -1.17 -11.54 6.56
CA TYR A 102 -1.87 -11.10 7.76
C TYR A 102 -2.86 -9.95 7.52
N LEU A 103 -2.90 -9.42 6.29
CA LEU A 103 -3.73 -8.29 5.90
C LEU A 103 -4.58 -8.68 4.70
N SER A 104 -5.86 -8.34 4.74
CA SER A 104 -6.77 -8.54 3.61
C SER A 104 -7.76 -7.38 3.51
N ALA A 105 -8.12 -7.00 2.28
CA ALA A 105 -9.20 -6.04 2.06
C ALA A 105 -10.53 -6.79 2.09
N THR A 106 -11.53 -6.26 2.80
CA THR A 106 -12.88 -6.81 2.72
C THR A 106 -13.45 -6.52 1.33
N PRO A 107 -13.93 -7.53 0.60
CA PRO A 107 -14.53 -7.34 -0.72
C PRO A 107 -15.70 -6.35 -0.67
N LYS A 108 -15.87 -5.56 -1.73
CA LYS A 108 -17.00 -4.62 -1.91
C LYS A 108 -17.13 -3.52 -0.83
N THR A 109 -16.03 -3.18 -0.16
CA THR A 109 -16.00 -2.06 0.81
C THR A 109 -15.38 -0.78 0.24
N LEU A 110 -15.00 -0.80 -1.04
CA LEU A 110 -14.44 0.36 -1.73
C LEU A 110 -15.51 1.42 -1.96
N VAL A 111 -15.29 2.62 -1.42
CA VAL A 111 -16.23 3.75 -1.50
C VAL A 111 -15.49 5.02 -1.88
N ASN A 112 -16.04 5.80 -2.82
CA ASN A 112 -15.55 7.15 -3.14
C ASN A 112 -16.03 8.17 -2.10
N HIS A 113 -15.17 9.11 -1.73
CA HIS A 113 -15.49 10.22 -0.84
C HIS A 113 -15.20 11.57 -1.51
N ASP A 114 -16.04 12.56 -1.21
CA ASP A 114 -15.84 13.94 -1.67
C ASP A 114 -15.05 14.73 -0.62
N TYR A 115 -13.81 15.08 -0.96
CA TYR A 115 -12.90 15.90 -0.15
C TYR A 115 -12.60 17.24 -0.85
N GLY A 116 -13.43 17.62 -1.83
CA GLY A 116 -13.22 18.79 -2.68
C GLY A 116 -12.54 18.48 -4.01
N ALA A 117 -12.30 19.53 -4.81
CA ALA A 117 -11.95 19.40 -6.22
C ALA A 117 -10.52 18.88 -6.50
N ASP A 118 -9.59 19.04 -5.57
CA ASP A 118 -8.16 18.80 -5.81
C ASP A 118 -7.67 17.41 -5.39
N ILE A 119 -8.52 16.64 -4.70
CA ILE A 119 -8.15 15.33 -4.16
C ILE A 119 -9.30 14.33 -4.31
N SER A 120 -8.99 13.21 -4.95
CA SER A 120 -9.86 12.02 -4.94
C SER A 120 -9.52 11.17 -3.73
N VAL A 121 -10.54 10.74 -2.98
CA VAL A 121 -10.37 9.87 -1.82
C VAL A 121 -11.22 8.62 -1.99
N VAL A 122 -10.63 7.45 -1.75
CA VAL A 122 -11.34 6.18 -1.65
C VAL A 122 -11.10 5.57 -0.28
N SER A 123 -12.11 4.94 0.31
CA SER A 123 -11.93 4.12 1.50
C SER A 123 -12.13 2.64 1.22
N PHE A 124 -11.56 1.78 2.05
CA PHE A 124 -11.82 0.36 2.06
C PHE A 124 -11.61 -0.20 3.48
N GLU A 125 -12.27 -1.29 3.79
CA GLU A 125 -12.04 -1.99 5.06
C GLU A 125 -10.86 -2.96 4.92
N VAL A 126 -9.91 -2.89 5.86
CA VAL A 126 -8.84 -3.87 6.03
C VAL A 126 -9.10 -4.72 7.26
N LYS A 127 -8.99 -6.04 7.09
CA LYS A 127 -8.98 -7.01 8.19
C LYS A 127 -7.54 -7.35 8.55
N VAL A 128 -7.24 -7.29 9.84
CA VAL A 128 -5.91 -7.55 10.39
C VAL A 128 -5.95 -8.84 11.22
N ALA A 129 -5.12 -9.82 10.86
CA ALA A 129 -5.00 -11.06 11.62
C ALA A 129 -4.50 -10.79 13.06
N GLY A 130 -4.89 -11.62 14.02
CA GLY A 130 -4.54 -11.43 15.45
C GLY A 130 -3.04 -11.55 15.72
N GLU A 131 -2.39 -12.44 15.00
CA GLU A 131 -1.00 -12.84 15.14
C GLU A 131 -0.04 -12.06 14.22
N ILE A 132 -0.50 -10.94 13.65
CA ILE A 132 0.32 -10.11 12.77
C ILE A 132 1.60 -9.63 13.50
N PRO A 133 2.81 -9.83 12.92
CA PRO A 133 4.04 -9.31 13.51
C PRO A 133 4.07 -7.77 13.54
N PHE A 134 4.74 -7.19 14.53
CA PHE A 134 4.96 -5.74 14.56
C PHE A 134 5.86 -5.28 13.41
N GLY A 135 5.62 -4.07 12.92
CA GLY A 135 6.43 -3.47 11.87
C GLY A 135 5.64 -2.67 10.84
N GLU A 136 6.31 -2.32 9.75
CA GLU A 136 5.72 -1.57 8.65
C GLU A 136 5.17 -2.50 7.57
N TYR A 137 3.96 -2.19 7.13
CA TYR A 137 3.26 -2.94 6.09
C TYR A 137 2.90 -2.00 4.95
N SER A 138 2.82 -2.61 3.76
CA SER A 138 2.49 -1.92 2.54
C SER A 138 1.25 -2.55 1.93
N PHE A 139 0.50 -1.76 1.18
CA PHE A 139 -0.54 -2.26 0.30
C PHE A 139 -0.31 -1.70 -1.10
N PHE A 140 -0.99 -2.29 -2.07
CA PHE A 140 -0.99 -1.80 -3.43
C PHE A 140 -2.41 -1.61 -3.93
N LEU A 141 -2.55 -0.64 -4.81
CA LEU A 141 -3.75 -0.41 -5.59
C LEU A 141 -3.46 -0.82 -7.02
N LYS A 142 -4.44 -1.46 -7.64
CA LYS A 142 -4.36 -1.89 -9.02
C LYS A 142 -5.63 -1.50 -9.76
N THR A 143 -5.48 -0.91 -10.94
CA THR A 143 -6.61 -0.58 -11.81
C THR A 143 -7.03 -1.76 -12.68
N LYS A 144 -8.20 -1.69 -13.32
CA LYS A 144 -8.61 -2.70 -14.31
C LYS A 144 -7.67 -2.73 -15.53
N ASP A 145 -6.97 -1.64 -15.82
CA ASP A 145 -5.98 -1.52 -16.90
C ASP A 145 -4.58 -2.00 -16.50
N ASP A 146 -4.47 -2.77 -15.41
CA ASP A 146 -3.22 -3.35 -14.89
C ASP A 146 -2.21 -2.32 -14.34
N GLU A 147 -2.58 -1.04 -14.24
CA GLU A 147 -1.75 -0.01 -13.62
C GLU A 147 -1.74 -0.22 -12.10
N SER A 148 -0.54 -0.23 -11.51
CA SER A 148 -0.38 -0.45 -10.07
C SER A 148 0.33 0.72 -9.39
N GLN A 149 0.06 0.90 -8.11
CA GLN A 149 0.83 1.78 -7.22
C GLN A 149 0.95 1.18 -5.84
N PHE A 150 2.13 1.28 -5.23
CA PHE A 150 2.38 0.80 -3.87
C PHE A 150 2.37 1.95 -2.87
N ALA A 151 1.55 1.82 -1.83
CA ALA A 151 1.64 2.61 -0.62
C ALA A 151 2.65 1.92 0.32
N VAL A 152 3.92 2.31 0.20
CA VAL A 152 5.03 1.66 0.92
C VAL A 152 5.11 2.19 2.35
N GLY A 153 5.13 1.27 3.32
CA GLY A 153 5.22 1.61 4.75
C GLY A 153 4.04 2.44 5.26
N SER A 154 2.90 2.36 4.57
CA SER A 154 1.73 3.19 4.87
C SER A 154 0.92 2.72 6.08
N LEU A 155 1.19 1.52 6.58
CA LEU A 155 0.56 0.94 7.75
C LEU A 155 1.64 0.55 8.76
N THR A 156 1.43 0.83 10.05
CA THR A 156 2.30 0.39 11.13
C THR A 156 1.53 -0.51 12.08
N VAL A 157 2.07 -1.68 12.38
CA VAL A 157 1.51 -2.60 13.39
C VAL A 157 2.27 -2.40 14.67
N GLU A 158 1.57 -1.95 15.71
CA GLU A 158 2.15 -1.53 16.98
C GLU A 158 1.75 -2.47 18.12
N ALA A 159 2.62 -2.56 19.13
CA ALA A 159 2.41 -3.40 20.32
C ALA A 159 1.42 -2.81 21.32
N ILE A 160 1.27 -1.47 21.30
CA ILE A 160 0.33 -0.77 22.16
C ILE A 160 -0.93 -0.53 21.35
N ASP A 161 -2.07 -0.93 21.92
CA ASP A 161 -3.36 -0.63 21.33
C ASP A 161 -3.53 0.88 21.28
N ASN A 162 -3.67 1.42 20.07
CA ASN A 162 -3.79 2.86 19.90
C ASN A 162 -5.18 3.30 20.40
N PRO A 163 -5.28 4.19 21.41
CA PRO A 163 -6.56 4.60 21.96
C PRO A 163 -7.41 5.40 20.96
N TRP A 164 -6.82 5.93 19.89
CA TRP A 164 -7.56 6.56 18.80
C TRP A 164 -8.32 5.54 17.91
N ASN A 165 -7.98 4.26 18.02
CA ASN A 165 -8.60 3.15 17.28
C ASN A 165 -9.78 2.50 18.03
N SER A 166 -9.94 2.77 19.34
CA SER A 166 -10.90 2.03 20.19
C SER A 166 -12.37 2.44 20.02
N HIS A 167 -12.64 3.62 19.45
CA HIS A 167 -14.01 4.13 19.26
C HIS A 167 -14.68 3.66 17.96
N LEU A 168 -14.00 2.87 17.14
CA LEU A 168 -14.42 2.58 15.75
C LEU A 168 -14.51 1.08 15.45
N LEU A 169 -14.53 0.26 16.50
CA LEU A 169 -14.84 -1.16 16.38
C LEU A 169 -16.29 -1.27 15.88
N LEU A 170 -16.45 -1.57 14.59
CA LEU A 170 -17.60 -2.36 14.19
C LEU A 170 -17.40 -3.71 14.88
N GLU A 171 -18.15 -3.97 15.92
CA GLU A 171 -18.22 -5.32 16.49
C GLU A 171 -18.60 -6.25 15.34
N SER A 172 -17.65 -7.09 14.94
CA SER A 172 -17.96 -8.19 14.04
C SER A 172 -18.79 -9.19 14.83
N GLU A 173 -20.07 -9.31 14.51
CA GLU A 173 -20.92 -10.44 14.94
C GLU A 173 -20.33 -11.79 14.51
#